data_AF-A0A1G3AJ76-F1
#
_entry.id   AF-A0A1G3AJ76-F1
#
_cell.length_a   1.000
_cell.length_b   1.000
_cell.length_c   1.000
_cell.angle_alpha   90.00
_cell.angle_beta   90.00
_cell.angle_gamma   90.00
#
_symmetry.space_group_name_H-M   'P 1'
#
loop_
_entity.id
_entity.type
_entity.pdbx_description
1 polymer ?
#
loop_
_entity_poly.entity_id
_entity_poly.type
_entity_poly.pdbx_seq_one_letter_code
_entity_poly.pdbx_strand_id
1 'polypeptide(L)'
;MLPVGRRKVELVVNIPRLYCKDCGAIRQPHLAFADPKKHYTRSLERFVVDLCRIMSIQDAAELTGLGWDTVKEIHKRHLRRKYKSFDLKKVRYIAIDEVYLGKKRKYITIVLDLLTGRVIHVGRGKGKDALRIRILKDAARKLSVWKPFILNWHKHRISTGKLEVINSKIGTLQRNAYGYRDDEYLKLRIFNLHRSTYALIG
;
A
#
# COMPACT_ATOMS: atom_id res chain seq x y z
N MET A 1 -24.20 0.01 -5.32
CA MET A 1 -24.45 1.05 -6.34
C MET A 1 -23.49 2.20 -6.08
N LEU A 2 -23.21 3.02 -7.10
CA LEU A 2 -22.42 4.24 -6.91
C LEU A 2 -23.29 5.32 -6.25
N PRO A 3 -22.73 6.20 -5.42
CA PRO A 3 -23.47 7.33 -4.90
C PRO A 3 -23.87 8.29 -6.03
N VAL A 4 -25.00 8.98 -5.86
CA VAL A 4 -25.43 10.06 -6.76
C VAL A 4 -25.23 11.37 -6.02
N GLY A 5 -24.19 12.11 -6.38
CA GLY A 5 -23.70 13.22 -5.57
C GLY A 5 -23.29 12.73 -4.17
N ARG A 6 -23.85 13.34 -3.13
CA ARG A 6 -23.67 12.91 -1.73
C ARG A 6 -24.74 11.93 -1.23
N ARG A 7 -25.66 11.50 -2.10
CA ARG A 7 -26.74 10.59 -1.70
C ARG A 7 -26.26 9.14 -1.81
N LYS A 8 -26.41 8.41 -0.71
CA LYS A 8 -26.22 6.97 -0.66
C LYS A 8 -27.26 6.30 -1.57
N VAL A 9 -26.81 5.35 -2.38
CA VAL A 9 -27.69 4.53 -3.23
C VAL A 9 -27.56 3.07 -2.81
N GLU A 10 -28.69 2.47 -2.47
CA GLU A 10 -28.77 1.07 -2.05
C GLU A 10 -29.28 0.19 -3.19
N LEU A 11 -28.74 -1.02 -3.28
CA LEU A 11 -29.23 -2.04 -4.20
C LEU A 11 -29.80 -3.16 -3.35
N VAL A 12 -31.13 -3.29 -3.37
CA VAL A 12 -31.84 -4.35 -2.64
C VAL A 12 -31.98 -5.54 -3.57
N VAL A 13 -31.43 -6.69 -3.16
CA VAL A 13 -31.48 -7.94 -3.93
C VAL A 13 -31.89 -9.07 -3.01
N ASN A 14 -32.86 -9.87 -3.44
CA ASN A 14 -33.18 -11.11 -2.76
C ASN A 14 -32.22 -12.21 -3.21
N ILE A 15 -31.40 -12.73 -2.29
CA ILE A 15 -30.40 -13.76 -2.58
C ILE A 15 -30.89 -15.09 -1.98
N PRO A 16 -31.45 -16.00 -2.80
CA PRO A 16 -31.92 -17.29 -2.29
C PRO A 16 -30.74 -18.17 -1.84
N ARG A 17 -31.00 -19.09 -0.91
CA ARG A 17 -30.09 -20.19 -0.59
C ARG A 17 -30.40 -21.36 -1.53
N LEU A 18 -29.42 -21.79 -2.30
CA LEU A 18 -29.54 -22.92 -3.22
C LEU A 18 -29.14 -24.21 -2.51
N TYR A 19 -30.02 -25.20 -2.51
CA TYR A 19 -29.75 -26.55 -2.01
C TYR A 19 -29.39 -27.48 -3.17
N CYS A 20 -28.22 -28.10 -3.12
CA CYS A 20 -27.80 -29.10 -4.11
C CYS A 20 -28.32 -30.48 -3.71
N LYS A 21 -29.16 -31.09 -4.57
CA LYS A 21 -29.71 -32.43 -4.32
C LYS A 21 -28.67 -33.54 -4.40
N ASP A 22 -27.60 -33.36 -5.17
CA ASP A 22 -26.60 -34.41 -5.40
C ASP A 22 -25.57 -34.53 -4.27
N CYS A 23 -25.16 -33.40 -3.68
CA CYS A 23 -24.13 -33.37 -2.63
C CYS A 23 -24.62 -32.84 -1.27
N GLY A 24 -25.90 -32.47 -1.15
CA GLY A 24 -26.50 -31.93 0.07
C GLY A 24 -26.02 -30.53 0.48
N ALA A 25 -25.11 -29.91 -0.28
CA ALA A 25 -24.53 -28.62 0.07
C ALA A 25 -25.51 -27.45 -0.14
N ILE A 26 -25.53 -26.52 0.82
CA ILE A 26 -26.23 -25.22 0.70
C ILE A 26 -25.24 -24.17 0.20
N ARG A 27 -25.58 -23.47 -0.88
CA ARG A 27 -24.74 -22.44 -1.50
C ARG A 27 -25.53 -21.17 -1.74
N GLN A 28 -24.84 -20.02 -1.77
CA GLN A 28 -25.41 -18.80 -2.32
C GLN A 28 -25.12 -18.72 -3.82
N PRO A 29 -26.04 -18.19 -4.64
CA PRO A 29 -25.78 -17.95 -6.05
C PRO A 29 -24.61 -16.98 -6.20
N HIS A 30 -23.82 -17.17 -7.25
CA HIS A 30 -22.79 -16.22 -7.61
C HIS A 30 -23.42 -14.92 -8.11
N LEU A 31 -23.07 -13.79 -7.51
CA LEU A 31 -23.52 -12.48 -7.96
C LEU A 31 -22.51 -11.88 -8.94
N ALA A 32 -22.96 -11.62 -10.17
CA ALA A 32 -22.11 -11.02 -11.21
C ALA A 32 -21.65 -9.57 -10.87
N PHE A 33 -22.17 -8.94 -9.83
CA PHE A 33 -21.84 -7.55 -9.47
C PHE A 33 -21.19 -7.40 -8.09
N ALA A 34 -21.14 -8.43 -7.25
CA ALA A 34 -20.63 -8.36 -5.89
C ALA A 34 -19.84 -9.62 -5.51
N ASP A 35 -18.77 -9.44 -4.73
CA ASP A 35 -18.01 -10.56 -4.18
C ASP A 35 -18.80 -11.25 -3.05
N PRO A 36 -18.64 -12.57 -2.85
CA PRO A 36 -19.29 -13.28 -1.75
C PRO A 36 -19.00 -12.63 -0.38
N LYS A 37 -20.03 -12.57 0.48
CA LYS A 37 -19.96 -11.98 1.83
C LYS A 37 -19.60 -10.49 1.87
N LYS A 38 -19.70 -9.76 0.74
CA LYS A 38 -19.52 -8.31 0.70
C LYS A 38 -20.87 -7.61 0.51
N HIS A 39 -21.05 -6.52 1.25
CA HIS A 39 -22.25 -5.67 1.18
C HIS A 39 -22.07 -4.48 0.22
N TYR A 40 -21.11 -4.58 -0.72
CA TYR A 40 -20.86 -3.56 -1.73
C TYR A 40 -20.58 -4.21 -3.08
N THR A 41 -20.88 -3.46 -4.14
CA THR A 41 -20.67 -3.85 -5.54
C THR A 41 -19.21 -3.68 -5.96
N ARG A 42 -18.74 -4.46 -6.93
CA ARG A 42 -17.40 -4.32 -7.54
C ARG A 42 -17.17 -2.94 -8.17
N SER A 43 -18.22 -2.32 -8.70
CA SER A 43 -18.17 -0.94 -9.21
C SER A 43 -17.87 0.07 -8.09
N LEU A 44 -18.57 -0.05 -6.96
CA LEU A 44 -18.30 0.76 -5.76
C LEU A 44 -16.88 0.53 -5.21
N GLU A 45 -16.37 -0.72 -5.19
CA GLU A 45 -14.99 -0.99 -4.81
C GLU A 45 -13.99 -0.23 -5.69
N ARG A 46 -14.17 -0.24 -7.01
CA ARG A 46 -13.31 0.50 -7.95
C ARG A 46 -13.39 2.01 -7.73
N PHE A 47 -14.60 2.54 -7.57
CA PHE A 47 -14.82 3.96 -7.31
C PHE A 47 -14.12 4.41 -6.02
N VAL A 48 -14.25 3.64 -4.94
CA VAL A 48 -13.54 3.90 -3.67
C VAL A 48 -12.02 3.92 -3.87
N VAL A 49 -11.47 2.99 -4.64
CA VAL A 49 -10.03 2.96 -4.94
C VAL A 49 -9.60 4.23 -5.67
N ASP A 50 -10.39 4.70 -6.63
CA ASP A 50 -10.07 5.92 -7.37
C ASP A 50 -10.14 7.18 -6.49
N LEU A 51 -11.14 7.28 -5.60
CA LEU A 51 -11.22 8.35 -4.61
C LEU A 51 -9.98 8.35 -3.69
N CYS A 52 -9.58 7.19 -3.16
CA CYS A 52 -8.43 7.05 -2.27
C CYS A 52 -7.08 7.48 -2.89
N ARG A 53 -7.03 7.76 -4.21
CA ARG A 53 -5.84 8.32 -4.89
C ARG A 53 -5.71 9.82 -4.73
N ILE A 54 -6.81 10.52 -4.47
CA ILE A 54 -6.90 11.99 -4.48
C ILE A 54 -7.45 12.61 -3.20
N MET A 55 -8.06 11.81 -2.30
CA MET A 55 -8.58 12.26 -1.01
C MET A 55 -8.24 11.30 0.13
N SER A 56 -8.54 11.70 1.37
CA SER A 56 -8.31 10.85 2.52
C SER A 56 -9.28 9.66 2.57
N ILE A 57 -8.99 8.68 3.43
CA ILE A 57 -9.92 7.55 3.66
C ILE A 57 -11.21 8.04 4.32
N GLN A 58 -11.11 9.09 5.13
CA GLN A 58 -12.25 9.69 5.80
C GLN A 58 -13.15 10.41 4.80
N ASP A 59 -12.60 11.25 3.92
CA ASP A 59 -13.38 11.93 2.88
C ASP A 59 -14.06 10.93 1.94
N ALA A 60 -13.33 9.87 1.56
CA ALA A 60 -13.90 8.82 0.72
C ALA A 60 -15.04 8.06 1.43
N ALA A 61 -14.96 7.87 2.75
CA ALA A 61 -16.02 7.26 3.55
C ALA A 61 -17.25 8.17 3.62
N GLU A 62 -17.06 9.44 3.91
CA GLU A 62 -18.13 10.45 3.96
C GLU A 62 -18.83 10.59 2.61
N LEU A 63 -18.08 10.67 1.50
CA LEU A 63 -18.63 10.81 0.16
C LEU A 63 -19.42 9.58 -0.30
N THR A 64 -18.93 8.38 0.04
CA THR A 64 -19.57 7.13 -0.39
C THR A 64 -20.65 6.62 0.57
N GLY A 65 -20.74 7.19 1.78
CA GLY A 65 -21.61 6.69 2.85
C GLY A 65 -21.19 5.32 3.37
N LEU A 66 -19.94 4.90 3.13
CA LEU A 66 -19.38 3.65 3.65
C LEU A 66 -18.72 3.90 5.00
N GLY A 67 -18.71 2.89 5.88
CA GLY A 67 -17.92 2.96 7.10
C GLY A 67 -16.42 3.09 6.79
N TRP A 68 -15.71 3.88 7.59
CA TRP A 68 -14.28 4.14 7.42
C TRP A 68 -13.44 2.85 7.30
N ASP A 69 -13.73 1.84 8.14
CA ASP A 69 -13.04 0.54 8.08
C ASP A 69 -13.32 -0.21 6.77
N THR A 70 -14.51 -0.05 6.19
CA THR A 70 -14.85 -0.68 4.90
C THR A 70 -14.03 -0.05 3.78
N VAL A 71 -13.93 1.28 3.74
CA VAL A 71 -13.09 2.01 2.77
C VAL A 71 -11.61 1.64 2.94
N LYS A 72 -11.13 1.63 4.19
CA LYS A 72 -9.77 1.20 4.51
C LYS A 72 -9.49 -0.22 4.02
N GLU A 73 -10.39 -1.18 4.27
CA GLU A 73 -10.19 -2.57 3.85
C GLU A 73 -10.23 -2.74 2.33
N ILE A 74 -11.11 -2.01 1.62
CA ILE A 74 -11.11 -1.95 0.16
C ILE A 74 -9.75 -1.48 -0.35
N HIS A 75 -9.27 -0.34 0.16
CA HIS A 75 -8.00 0.22 -0.27
C HIS A 75 -6.81 -0.66 0.11
N LYS A 76 -6.81 -1.24 1.32
CA LYS A 76 -5.80 -2.19 1.78
C LYS A 76 -5.73 -3.42 0.86
N ARG A 77 -6.87 -4.02 0.51
CA ARG A 77 -6.97 -5.15 -0.42
C ARG A 77 -6.43 -4.79 -1.80
N HIS A 78 -6.74 -3.60 -2.31
CA HIS A 78 -6.19 -3.10 -3.57
C HIS A 78 -4.66 -2.99 -3.51
N LEU A 79 -4.12 -2.34 -2.47
CA LEU A 79 -2.67 -2.17 -2.32
C LEU A 79 -1.95 -3.52 -2.14
N ARG A 80 -2.52 -4.46 -1.37
CA ARG A 80 -1.98 -5.83 -1.23
C ARG A 80 -1.81 -6.51 -2.58
N ARG A 81 -2.83 -6.44 -3.45
CA ARG A 81 -2.78 -7.01 -4.81
C ARG A 81 -1.73 -6.30 -5.66
N LYS A 82 -1.71 -4.97 -5.62
CA LYS A 82 -0.81 -4.13 -6.41
C LYS A 82 0.67 -4.33 -6.05
N TYR A 83 0.97 -4.56 -4.78
CA TYR A 83 2.34 -4.71 -4.26
C TYR A 83 2.68 -6.15 -3.86
N LYS A 84 1.92 -7.15 -4.34
CA LYS A 84 2.19 -8.58 -4.07
C LYS A 84 3.56 -9.02 -4.60
N SER A 85 3.96 -8.48 -5.74
CA SER A 85 5.22 -8.79 -6.41
C SER A 85 5.68 -7.59 -7.22
N PHE A 86 6.99 -7.41 -7.36
CA PHE A 86 7.55 -6.37 -8.21
C PHE A 86 8.81 -6.90 -8.90
N ASP A 87 9.02 -6.43 -10.12
CA ASP A 87 10.20 -6.78 -10.92
C ASP A 87 11.39 -5.93 -10.49
N LEU A 88 12.52 -6.59 -10.20
CA LEU A 88 13.79 -5.98 -9.81
C LEU A 88 14.76 -5.82 -10.99
N LYS A 89 14.45 -6.35 -12.17
CA LYS A 89 15.37 -6.35 -13.33
C LYS A 89 15.87 -4.97 -13.74
N LYS A 90 15.04 -3.94 -13.55
CA LYS A 90 15.33 -2.55 -13.95
C LYS A 90 15.99 -1.72 -12.84
N VAL A 91 16.07 -2.22 -11.61
CA VAL A 91 16.64 -1.49 -10.47
C VAL A 91 18.16 -1.53 -10.57
N ARG A 92 18.79 -0.36 -10.70
CA ARG A 92 20.25 -0.22 -10.81
C ARG A 92 20.89 0.41 -9.58
N TYR A 93 20.20 1.37 -8.96
CA TYR A 93 20.71 2.14 -7.83
C TYR A 93 19.70 2.09 -6.69
N ILE A 94 20.15 1.60 -5.54
CA ILE A 94 19.33 1.53 -4.33
C ILE A 94 19.84 2.49 -3.28
N ALA A 95 18.92 3.12 -2.55
CA ALA A 95 19.19 3.78 -1.29
C ALA A 95 18.55 2.98 -0.16
N ILE A 96 19.23 2.96 0.98
CA ILE A 96 18.76 2.36 2.23
C ILE A 96 18.80 3.46 3.27
N ASP A 97 17.70 3.62 3.99
CA ASP A 97 17.62 4.61 5.07
C ASP A 97 16.75 4.13 6.23
N GLU A 98 16.94 4.71 7.40
CA GLU A 98 16.19 4.42 8.62
C GLU A 98 15.25 5.58 8.96
N VAL A 99 13.94 5.32 8.98
CA VAL A 99 12.93 6.33 9.32
C VAL A 99 12.30 6.02 10.67
N TYR A 100 12.29 7.01 11.55
CA TYR A 100 11.61 6.92 12.84
C TYR A 100 10.09 7.02 12.67
N LEU A 101 9.36 6.04 13.20
CA LEU A 101 7.89 5.93 13.18
C LEU A 101 7.23 6.23 14.54
N GLY A 102 7.93 6.86 15.47
CA GLY A 102 7.42 7.16 16.80
C GLY A 102 7.63 6.04 17.83
N LYS A 103 7.21 6.31 19.07
CA LYS A 103 7.56 5.49 20.26
C LYS A 103 7.17 4.02 20.14
N LYS A 104 6.00 3.69 19.58
CA LYS A 104 5.50 2.31 19.46
C LYS A 104 6.23 1.48 18.39
N ARG A 105 6.54 2.10 17.24
CA ARG A 105 7.09 1.39 16.07
C ARG A 105 8.61 1.54 15.93
N LYS A 106 9.22 2.46 16.69
CA LYS A 106 10.66 2.78 16.67
C LYS A 106 11.11 3.14 15.26
N TYR A 107 12.01 2.35 14.66
CA TYR A 107 12.61 2.61 13.36
C TYR A 107 12.18 1.55 12.34
N ILE A 108 11.98 2.00 11.10
CA ILE A 108 11.86 1.12 9.94
C ILE A 108 13.02 1.38 8.99
N THR A 109 13.50 0.31 8.37
CA THR A 109 14.47 0.40 7.27
C THR A 109 13.72 0.43 5.96
N ILE A 110 14.03 1.39 5.09
CA ILE A 110 13.41 1.56 3.79
C ILE A 110 14.48 1.37 2.74
N VAL A 111 14.17 0.55 1.74
CA VAL A 111 15.00 0.41 0.54
C VAL A 111 14.22 0.96 -0.64
N LEU A 112 14.82 1.84 -1.43
CA LEU A 112 14.18 2.47 -2.58
C LEU A 112 15.09 2.51 -3.81
N ASP A 113 14.49 2.48 -4.99
CA ASP A 113 15.17 2.77 -6.26
C ASP A 113 15.42 4.27 -6.37
N LEU A 114 16.68 4.68 -6.43
CA LEU A 114 17.09 6.09 -6.47
C LEU A 114 16.69 6.79 -7.78
N LEU A 115 16.53 6.06 -8.89
CA LEU A 115 16.11 6.66 -10.16
C LEU A 115 14.62 7.00 -10.14
N THR A 116 13.80 6.05 -9.70
CA THR A 116 12.34 6.21 -9.77
C THR A 116 11.71 6.70 -8.46
N GLY A 117 12.46 6.70 -7.35
CA GLY A 117 11.95 6.92 -5.99
C GLY A 117 11.04 5.80 -5.49
N ARG A 118 11.03 4.63 -6.14
CA ARG A 118 10.10 3.55 -5.82
C ARG A 118 10.57 2.80 -4.59
N VAL A 119 9.73 2.70 -3.57
CA VAL A 119 10.02 1.86 -2.39
C VAL A 119 10.00 0.39 -2.79
N ILE A 120 11.13 -0.29 -2.56
CA ILE A 120 11.37 -1.70 -2.85
C ILE A 120 11.09 -2.53 -1.60
N HIS A 121 11.48 -2.04 -0.43
CA HIS A 121 11.37 -2.81 0.81
C HIS A 121 11.10 -1.92 2.03
N VAL A 122 10.38 -2.47 3.01
CA VAL A 122 10.14 -1.87 4.33
C VAL A 122 10.34 -2.94 5.42
N GLY A 123 11.48 -2.86 6.11
CA GLY A 123 11.88 -3.74 7.21
C GLY A 123 11.56 -3.13 8.58
N ARG A 124 11.34 -3.96 9.60
CA ARG A 124 11.21 -3.49 11.01
C ARG A 124 12.55 -3.64 11.72
N GLY A 125 12.96 -2.61 12.47
CA GLY A 125 14.18 -2.64 13.29
C GLY A 125 15.27 -1.69 12.79
N LYS A 126 16.41 -1.70 13.48
CA LYS A 126 17.65 -1.01 13.08
C LYS A 126 18.64 -2.03 12.51
N GLY A 127 19.38 -1.66 11.47
CA GLY A 127 20.56 -2.42 10.99
C GLY A 127 20.31 -3.87 10.52
N LYS A 128 21.35 -4.71 10.67
CA LYS A 128 21.50 -6.06 10.09
C LYS A 128 20.36 -7.05 10.41
N ASP A 129 19.58 -6.84 11.48
CA ASP A 129 18.50 -7.75 11.88
C ASP A 129 17.17 -7.49 11.18
N ALA A 130 16.89 -6.22 10.79
CA ALA A 130 15.76 -5.87 9.91
C ALA A 130 15.95 -6.44 8.49
N LEU A 131 17.19 -6.83 8.18
CA LEU A 131 17.67 -7.25 6.89
C LEU A 131 17.62 -8.79 6.66
N ARG A 132 16.95 -9.56 7.53
CA ARG A 132 16.77 -11.02 7.42
C ARG A 132 15.80 -11.48 6.32
N ILE A 133 15.97 -11.00 5.09
CA ILE A 133 15.11 -11.36 3.96
C ILE A 133 16.01 -11.74 2.78
N ARG A 134 15.70 -12.83 2.07
CA ARG A 134 16.45 -13.36 0.91
C ARG A 134 16.88 -12.28 -0.10
N ILE A 135 16.11 -11.21 -0.23
CA ILE A 135 16.39 -10.01 -1.02
C ILE A 135 17.74 -9.36 -0.65
N LEU A 136 18.13 -9.41 0.63
CA LEU A 136 19.40 -8.90 1.13
C LEU A 136 20.53 -9.89 1.06
N LYS A 137 20.28 -11.20 0.94
CA LYS A 137 21.35 -12.11 0.49
C LYS A 137 21.70 -11.83 -0.98
N ASP A 138 20.70 -11.52 -1.80
CA ASP A 138 20.89 -11.13 -3.20
C ASP A 138 21.48 -9.73 -3.35
N ALA A 139 21.05 -8.78 -2.52
CA ALA A 139 21.59 -7.43 -2.49
C ALA A 139 22.97 -7.38 -1.81
N ALA A 140 23.25 -8.18 -0.76
CA ALA A 140 24.55 -8.27 -0.08
C ALA A 140 25.60 -8.97 -0.93
N ARG A 141 25.23 -10.04 -1.65
CA ARG A 141 26.09 -10.70 -2.65
C ARG A 141 26.43 -9.77 -3.81
N LYS A 142 25.52 -8.85 -4.16
CA LYS A 142 25.83 -7.71 -5.03
C LYS A 142 26.64 -6.64 -4.30
N LEU A 143 26.37 -6.32 -3.03
CA LEU A 143 27.10 -5.31 -2.24
C LEU A 143 28.57 -5.66 -2.00
N SER A 144 28.91 -6.95 -1.87
CA SER A 144 30.31 -7.42 -1.79
C SER A 144 31.09 -7.15 -3.07
N VAL A 145 30.40 -7.09 -4.22
CA VAL A 145 30.96 -6.62 -5.51
C VAL A 145 31.10 -5.08 -5.52
N TRP A 146 30.38 -4.38 -4.64
CA TRP A 146 30.26 -2.91 -4.64
C TRP A 146 31.06 -2.19 -3.54
N LYS A 147 31.94 -2.90 -2.82
CA LYS A 147 32.90 -2.30 -1.86
C LYS A 147 33.69 -1.10 -2.43
N PRO A 148 34.03 -1.03 -3.74
CA PRO A 148 34.68 0.15 -4.34
C PRO A 148 33.76 1.37 -4.57
N PHE A 149 32.43 1.21 -4.46
CA PHE A 149 31.45 2.22 -4.84
C PHE A 149 30.79 2.92 -3.64
N ILE A 150 31.40 2.86 -2.45
CA ILE A 150 30.99 3.69 -1.31
C ILE A 150 31.36 5.18 -1.56
N LEU A 151 32.17 5.47 -2.59
CA LEU A 151 32.52 6.82 -3.06
C LEU A 151 31.86 7.18 -4.42
N ASN A 152 30.63 6.70 -4.68
CA ASN A 152 30.06 6.74 -6.04
C ASN A 152 29.53 8.08 -6.55
N TRP A 153 29.52 9.14 -5.73
CA TRP A 153 28.97 10.43 -6.16
C TRP A 153 29.76 11.02 -7.34
N HIS A 154 31.08 10.78 -7.36
CA HIS A 154 31.97 11.28 -8.42
C HIS A 154 31.86 10.52 -9.75
N LYS A 155 31.32 9.29 -9.75
CA LYS A 155 31.25 8.41 -10.94
C LYS A 155 29.85 8.34 -11.55
N HIS A 156 28.81 8.50 -10.72
CA HIS A 156 27.43 8.59 -11.16
C HIS A 156 26.77 9.75 -10.41
N ARG A 157 26.41 10.83 -11.14
CA ARG A 157 25.74 12.04 -10.61
C ARG A 157 24.33 11.74 -10.10
N ILE A 158 24.20 10.91 -9.08
CA ILE A 158 22.92 10.45 -8.52
C ILE A 158 22.67 11.18 -7.20
N SER A 159 21.58 11.93 -7.15
CA SER A 159 21.16 12.72 -5.98
C SER A 159 20.35 11.89 -4.97
N THR A 160 20.46 12.23 -3.69
CA THR A 160 19.62 11.73 -2.59
C THR A 160 18.23 12.34 -2.55
N GLY A 161 17.92 13.35 -3.38
CA GLY A 161 16.66 14.09 -3.29
C GLY A 161 15.40 13.22 -3.37
N LYS A 162 15.43 12.09 -4.10
CA LYS A 162 14.30 11.14 -4.12
C LYS A 162 14.07 10.46 -2.76
N LEU A 163 15.15 10.12 -2.04
CA LEU A 163 15.08 9.57 -0.69
C LEU A 163 14.50 10.63 0.27
N GLU A 164 14.99 11.86 0.20
CA GLU A 164 14.51 12.97 1.03
C GLU A 164 13.01 13.24 0.82
N VAL A 165 12.55 13.29 -0.44
CA VAL A 165 11.12 13.44 -0.77
C VAL A 165 10.29 12.30 -0.19
N ILE A 166 10.77 11.06 -0.26
CA ILE A 166 10.07 9.90 0.33
C ILE A 166 10.03 10.01 1.87
N ASN A 167 11.12 10.42 2.51
CA ASN A 167 11.16 10.62 3.96
C ASN A 167 10.16 11.69 4.41
N SER A 168 10.10 12.83 3.72
CA SER A 168 9.10 13.87 4.00
C SER A 168 7.66 13.34 3.82
N LYS A 169 7.40 12.56 2.77
CA LYS A 169 6.09 11.92 2.55
C LYS A 169 5.72 10.93 3.64
N ILE A 170 6.69 10.20 4.20
CA ILE A 170 6.45 9.29 5.33
C ILE A 170 6.10 10.08 6.59
N GLY A 171 6.78 11.20 6.85
CA GLY A 171 6.44 12.09 7.97
C GLY A 171 5.01 12.63 7.86
N THR A 172 4.58 13.05 6.66
CA THR A 172 3.18 13.47 6.44
C THR A 172 2.22 12.29 6.57
N LEU A 173 2.57 11.12 6.04
CA LEU A 173 1.76 9.92 6.23
C LEU A 173 1.57 9.60 7.71
N GLN A 174 2.58 9.77 8.57
CA GLN A 174 2.46 9.56 10.01
C GLN A 174 1.46 10.54 10.66
N ARG A 175 1.51 11.83 10.28
CA ARG A 175 0.61 12.87 10.78
C ARG A 175 -0.84 12.60 10.39
N ASN A 176 -1.10 12.17 9.15
CA ASN A 176 -2.45 11.81 8.72
C ASN A 176 -2.86 10.40 9.23
N ALA A 177 -1.89 9.59 9.66
CA ALA A 177 -2.09 8.23 10.15
C ALA A 177 -2.27 8.11 11.67
N TYR A 178 -2.58 9.19 12.40
CA TYR A 178 -2.77 9.15 13.86
C TYR A 178 -3.79 8.08 14.36
N GLY A 179 -4.49 7.37 13.47
CA GLY A 179 -5.31 6.19 13.75
C GLY A 179 -4.89 4.84 13.11
N TYR A 180 -3.82 4.73 12.31
CA TYR A 180 -3.41 3.43 11.75
C TYR A 180 -2.77 2.56 12.84
N ARG A 181 -3.58 1.77 13.54
CA ARG A 181 -3.10 0.65 14.39
C ARG A 181 -2.60 -0.55 13.56
N ASP A 182 -2.89 -0.53 12.26
CA ASP A 182 -2.60 -1.59 11.30
C ASP A 182 -1.25 -1.35 10.60
N ASP A 183 -0.23 -2.07 11.05
CA ASP A 183 1.14 -1.97 10.53
C ASP A 183 1.27 -2.40 9.07
N GLU A 184 0.45 -3.35 8.64
CA GLU A 184 0.49 -3.82 7.26
C GLU A 184 -0.07 -2.75 6.32
N TYR A 185 -1.18 -2.13 6.71
CA TYR A 185 -1.74 -1.02 5.94
C TYR A 185 -0.75 0.15 5.85
N LEU A 186 -0.03 0.46 6.94
CA LEU A 186 1.04 1.46 6.91
C LEU A 186 2.13 1.09 5.88
N LYS A 187 2.63 -0.15 5.90
CA LYS A 187 3.65 -0.61 4.94
C LYS A 187 3.16 -0.47 3.50
N LEU A 188 1.92 -0.87 3.23
CA LEU A 188 1.31 -0.75 1.91
C LEU A 188 1.16 0.71 1.45
N ARG A 189 0.82 1.61 2.38
CA ARG A 189 0.77 3.05 2.12
C ARG A 189 2.16 3.59 1.78
N ILE A 190 3.20 3.18 2.52
CA ILE A 190 4.61 3.53 2.25
C ILE A 190 5.02 3.06 0.84
N PHE A 191 4.70 1.82 0.46
CA PHE A 191 4.95 1.32 -0.90
C PHE A 191 4.31 2.18 -1.99
N ASN A 192 3.17 2.80 -1.72
CA ASN A 192 2.44 3.63 -2.68
C ASN A 192 2.93 5.10 -2.78
N LEU A 193 3.81 5.56 -1.88
CA LEU A 193 4.21 6.99 -1.79
C LEU A 193 4.91 7.54 -3.05
N HIS A 194 5.62 6.70 -3.78
CA HIS A 194 6.31 7.08 -5.02
C HIS A 194 5.36 7.52 -6.14
N ARG A 195 4.08 7.14 -6.05
CA ARG A 195 3.02 7.54 -7.00
C ARG A 195 2.11 8.64 -6.48
N SER A 196 2.24 9.04 -5.22
CA SER A 196 1.48 10.17 -4.68
C SER A 196 2.06 11.46 -5.27
N THR A 197 1.44 11.97 -6.33
CA THR A 197 1.77 13.26 -6.95
C THR A 197 1.21 14.43 -6.13
N TYR A 198 0.14 14.18 -5.38
CA TYR A 198 -0.47 15.15 -4.49
C TYR A 198 0.24 15.15 -3.14
N ALA A 199 0.40 16.34 -2.54
CA ALA A 199 0.58 16.48 -1.11
C ALA A 199 -0.47 15.57 -0.45
N LEU A 200 -0.07 14.76 0.53
CA LEU A 200 -1.00 13.94 1.29
C LEU A 200 -1.91 14.90 2.06
N ILE A 201 -3.00 15.35 1.41
CA ILE A 201 -3.92 16.32 1.97
C ILE A 201 -4.58 15.66 3.18
N GLY A 202 -4.65 16.43 4.27
CA GLY A 202 -5.08 16.02 5.61
C GLY A 202 -6.41 15.32 5.60
#